data_AF-A0A916MG92-F1
#
_entry.id   AF-A0A916MG92-F1
#
_cell.length_a   1.000
_cell.length_b   1.000
_cell.length_c   1.000
_cell.angle_alpha   90.00
_cell.angle_beta   90.00
_cell.angle_gamma   90.00
#
_symmetry.space_group_name_H-M   'P 1'
#
loop_
_entity.id
_entity.type
_entity.pdbx_description
1 polymer ?
#
loop_
_entity_poly.entity_id
_entity_poly.type
_entity_poly.pdbx_seq_one_letter_code
_entity_poly.pdbx_strand_id
1 'polypeptide(L)'
;MGLSLRRITTCSLTLLAGGAGAQPIPQDTELRFEVRHFNLSDNLGWADSLSAGPGDRIEVRAVVSYTGTATVYGLGQIIFQPLIANWYEGDMVIGTPDTPMNRGIGPLGSNSSTPPGYVPDVPGTYGRIVPWAGANTTTSNYYRGHIHINPDGTGSTYLRIARNDVTNWIGVGPSSGSGAANNTSGGGGVIVAQGTIGVGRPTQFPPQNNDLTDISVFKFSFLVGASTEARDLLIYPAMFFPQGPIPDPPQQQGDVRWYSQPNQTVPGLYRSSFIGIDAVVHVVPTPSTVVLTPVASLLLRRRRTNGGAA
;
A
#
# COMPACT_ATOMS: atom_id res chain seq x y z
N MET A 1 -45.11 12.56 78.75
CA MET A 1 -43.75 12.61 78.17
C MET A 1 -43.60 11.41 77.26
N GLY A 2 -43.47 11.62 75.95
CA GLY A 2 -43.27 10.53 74.97
C GLY A 2 -42.74 11.11 73.67
N LEU A 3 -41.41 11.14 73.53
CA LEU A 3 -40.74 11.58 72.30
C LEU A 3 -40.66 10.41 71.32
N SER A 4 -41.28 10.58 70.15
CA SER A 4 -41.24 9.64 69.03
C SER A 4 -40.04 9.95 68.13
N LEU A 5 -39.05 9.05 68.10
CA LEU A 5 -37.89 9.11 67.20
C LEU A 5 -38.29 8.59 65.81
N ARG A 6 -38.34 9.47 64.80
CA ARG A 6 -38.46 9.07 63.39
C ARG A 6 -37.08 8.84 62.79
N ARG A 7 -36.82 7.61 62.34
CA ARG A 7 -35.62 7.25 61.56
C ARG A 7 -35.75 7.83 60.16
N ILE A 8 -34.80 8.67 59.78
CA ILE A 8 -34.61 9.13 58.40
C ILE A 8 -33.65 8.14 57.74
N THR A 9 -34.16 7.35 56.81
CA THR A 9 -33.36 6.45 55.98
C THR A 9 -32.84 7.25 54.78
N THR A 10 -31.56 7.61 54.81
CA THR A 10 -30.89 8.30 53.70
C THR A 10 -30.53 7.28 52.63
N CYS A 11 -31.27 7.26 51.51
CA CYS A 11 -30.86 6.53 50.31
C CYS A 11 -29.72 7.29 49.62
N SER A 12 -28.50 6.78 49.73
CA SER A 12 -27.36 7.27 48.96
C SER A 12 -27.55 6.91 47.47
N LEU A 13 -27.86 7.91 46.65
CA LEU A 13 -27.91 7.78 45.19
C LEU A 13 -26.47 7.87 44.65
N THR A 14 -25.84 6.74 44.38
CA THR A 14 -24.52 6.70 43.72
C THR A 14 -24.71 7.03 42.24
N LEU A 15 -24.41 8.27 41.83
CA LEU A 15 -24.28 8.61 40.41
C LEU A 15 -23.04 7.90 39.86
N LEU A 16 -23.24 6.80 39.14
CA LEU A 16 -22.23 6.26 38.24
C LEU A 16 -22.12 7.24 37.06
N ALA A 17 -21.13 8.14 37.10
CA ALA A 17 -20.69 8.84 35.91
C ALA A 17 -20.04 7.79 34.98
N GLY A 18 -20.85 7.18 34.12
CA GLY A 18 -20.37 6.33 33.04
C GLY A 18 -19.54 7.19 32.11
N GLY A 19 -18.21 7.18 32.29
CA GLY A 19 -17.31 7.72 31.28
C GLY A 19 -17.61 6.98 29.98
N ALA A 20 -18.01 7.71 28.94
CA ALA A 20 -18.14 7.16 27.60
C ALA A 20 -16.74 6.75 27.14
N GLY A 21 -16.34 5.53 27.50
CA GLY A 21 -15.11 4.92 27.01
C GLY A 21 -15.23 4.79 25.50
N ALA A 22 -14.26 5.35 24.79
CA ALA A 22 -14.14 5.13 23.35
C ALA A 22 -14.14 3.62 23.11
N GLN A 23 -15.13 3.12 22.37
CA GLN A 23 -15.16 1.71 22.00
C GLN A 23 -13.98 1.43 21.07
N PRO A 24 -13.26 0.31 21.25
CA PRO A 24 -12.18 -0.07 20.34
C PRO A 24 -12.74 -0.19 18.92
N ILE A 25 -11.97 0.29 17.93
CA ILE A 25 -12.33 0.12 16.52
C ILE A 25 -12.11 -1.36 16.18
N PRO A 26 -13.12 -2.09 15.68
CA PRO A 26 -12.97 -3.51 15.36
C PRO A 26 -11.98 -3.72 14.21
N GLN A 27 -11.27 -4.85 14.19
CA GLN A 27 -10.32 -5.21 13.14
C GLN A 27 -10.99 -6.12 12.10
N ASP A 28 -11.93 -5.54 11.36
CA ASP A 28 -12.80 -6.24 10.41
C ASP A 28 -12.37 -6.06 8.95
N THR A 29 -11.10 -5.71 8.71
CA THR A 29 -10.58 -5.53 7.35
C THR A 29 -9.22 -6.21 7.20
N GLU A 30 -9.02 -6.82 6.05
CA GLU A 30 -7.73 -7.29 5.57
C GLU A 30 -7.24 -6.35 4.46
N LEU A 31 -5.99 -5.91 4.56
CA LEU A 31 -5.26 -5.25 3.48
C LEU A 31 -4.10 -6.16 3.08
N ARG A 32 -4.25 -6.86 1.96
CA ARG A 32 -3.28 -7.81 1.44
C ARG A 32 -2.50 -7.20 0.28
N PHE A 33 -1.19 -7.42 0.25
CA PHE A 33 -0.39 -7.21 -0.94
C PHE A 33 -0.29 -8.49 -1.74
N GLU A 34 -0.32 -8.33 -3.06
CA GLU A 34 -0.08 -9.44 -3.98
C GLU A 34 0.90 -8.98 -5.06
N VAL A 35 1.71 -9.93 -5.52
CA VAL A 35 2.79 -9.71 -6.46
C VAL A 35 2.64 -10.63 -7.67
N ARG A 36 3.17 -10.20 -8.81
CA ARG A 36 3.33 -11.04 -10.00
C ARG A 36 4.44 -10.53 -10.92
N HIS A 37 4.90 -11.38 -11.82
CA HIS A 37 5.68 -10.90 -12.98
C HIS A 37 4.79 -10.08 -13.90
N PHE A 38 5.36 -9.02 -14.48
CA PHE A 38 4.67 -8.25 -15.50
C PHE A 38 4.44 -9.10 -16.75
N ASN A 39 3.18 -9.25 -17.12
CA ASN A 39 2.76 -9.80 -18.40
C ASN A 39 1.71 -8.87 -18.99
N LEU A 40 1.98 -8.30 -20.17
CA LEU A 40 1.05 -7.39 -20.83
C LEU A 40 -0.23 -8.09 -21.32
N SER A 41 -0.17 -9.41 -21.54
CA SER A 41 -1.25 -10.18 -22.15
C SER A 41 -2.28 -10.77 -21.18
N ASP A 42 -1.97 -10.83 -19.88
CA ASP A 42 -2.88 -11.37 -18.85
C ASP A 42 -2.84 -10.56 -17.55
N ASN A 43 -3.96 -10.54 -16.82
CA ASN A 43 -4.04 -9.96 -15.47
C ASN A 43 -4.09 -11.05 -14.37
N LEU A 44 -3.53 -12.24 -14.65
CA LEU A 44 -3.57 -13.41 -13.78
C LEU A 44 -2.23 -13.60 -13.06
N GLY A 45 -2.16 -14.64 -12.20
CA GLY A 45 -0.92 -15.07 -11.55
C GLY A 45 -0.50 -14.24 -10.33
N TRP A 46 -1.44 -13.58 -9.68
CA TRP A 46 -1.20 -12.89 -8.42
C TRP A 46 -0.94 -13.89 -7.28
N ALA A 47 0.09 -13.65 -6.49
CA ALA A 47 0.48 -14.48 -5.35
C ALA A 47 0.96 -13.61 -4.18
N ASP A 48 1.09 -14.21 -2.99
CA ASP A 48 1.73 -13.61 -1.82
C ASP A 48 3.27 -13.75 -1.85
N SER A 49 3.79 -14.69 -2.64
CA SER A 49 5.23 -14.87 -2.86
C SER A 49 5.55 -15.16 -4.32
N LEU A 50 6.66 -14.60 -4.83
CA LEU A 50 7.23 -14.96 -6.13
C LEU A 50 8.76 -14.94 -6.11
N SER A 51 9.37 -15.71 -7.00
CA SER A 51 10.82 -15.61 -7.29
C SER A 51 11.07 -14.71 -8.49
N ALA A 52 12.06 -13.83 -8.42
CA ALA A 52 12.41 -12.93 -9.51
C ALA A 52 13.92 -12.88 -9.74
N GLY A 53 14.33 -12.72 -10.99
CA GLY A 53 15.71 -12.46 -11.38
C GLY A 53 16.00 -10.96 -11.59
N PRO A 54 17.28 -10.58 -11.66
CA PRO A 54 17.68 -9.25 -12.09
C PRO A 54 17.10 -8.88 -13.46
N GLY A 55 16.53 -7.68 -13.56
CA GLY A 55 15.88 -7.17 -14.77
C GLY A 55 14.39 -7.49 -14.87
N ASP A 56 13.87 -8.40 -14.04
CA ASP A 56 12.44 -8.69 -14.02
C ASP A 56 11.63 -7.48 -13.59
N ARG A 57 10.50 -7.28 -14.25
CA ARG A 57 9.49 -6.31 -13.84
C ARG A 57 8.44 -6.99 -12.99
N ILE A 58 8.28 -6.50 -11.77
CA ILE A 58 7.28 -6.97 -10.83
C ILE A 58 6.13 -5.97 -10.77
N GLU A 59 4.91 -6.48 -10.80
CA GLU A 59 3.71 -5.71 -10.47
C GLU A 59 3.26 -6.08 -9.06
N VAL A 60 2.80 -5.05 -8.34
CA VAL A 60 2.27 -5.16 -6.99
C VAL A 60 0.87 -4.57 -6.99
N ARG A 61 -0.06 -5.23 -6.32
CA ARG A 61 -1.39 -4.68 -6.03
C ARG A 61 -1.70 -4.75 -4.54
N ALA A 62 -2.49 -3.78 -4.09
CA ALA A 62 -3.11 -3.79 -2.78
C ALA A 62 -4.57 -4.24 -2.94
N VAL A 63 -4.96 -5.23 -2.14
CA VAL A 63 -6.26 -5.90 -2.15
C VAL A 63 -6.92 -5.72 -0.79
N VAL A 64 -8.18 -5.30 -0.78
CA VAL A 64 -8.95 -5.07 0.46
C VAL A 64 -10.09 -6.05 0.56
N SER A 65 -10.25 -6.65 1.74
CA SER A 65 -11.39 -7.53 2.06
C SER A 65 -11.98 -7.15 3.41
N TYR A 66 -13.31 -7.08 3.50
CA TYR A 66 -14.04 -7.00 4.75
C TYR A 66 -14.17 -8.41 5.36
N THR A 67 -13.75 -8.56 6.61
CA THR A 67 -13.72 -9.84 7.33
C THR A 67 -14.64 -9.85 8.56
N GLY A 68 -15.29 -8.72 8.86
CA GLY A 68 -16.19 -8.59 9.99
C GLY A 68 -17.59 -9.15 9.74
N THR A 69 -18.43 -9.03 10.75
CA THR A 69 -19.83 -9.50 10.74
C THR A 69 -20.86 -8.38 10.67
N ALA A 70 -20.44 -7.11 10.71
CA ALA A 70 -21.37 -5.99 10.59
C ALA A 70 -21.87 -5.88 9.14
N THR A 71 -23.09 -5.38 8.98
CA THR A 71 -23.65 -5.14 7.64
C THR A 71 -22.94 -3.96 6.99
N VAL A 72 -22.12 -4.26 5.99
CA VAL A 72 -21.48 -3.28 5.11
C VAL A 72 -21.94 -3.47 3.66
N TYR A 73 -21.79 -2.43 2.85
CA TYR A 73 -22.27 -2.33 1.48
C TYR A 73 -21.13 -2.19 0.46
N GLY A 74 -19.98 -1.67 0.86
CA GLY A 74 -18.82 -1.53 -0.02
C GLY A 74 -17.72 -0.68 0.59
N LEU A 75 -16.51 -0.78 0.05
CA LEU A 75 -15.38 0.01 0.51
C LEU A 75 -15.61 1.50 0.23
N GLY A 76 -15.59 2.32 1.28
CA GLY A 76 -15.70 3.77 1.19
C GLY A 76 -14.34 4.42 1.04
N GLN A 77 -13.45 4.17 2.00
CA GLN A 77 -12.12 4.77 2.04
C GLN A 77 -11.12 3.91 2.80
N ILE A 78 -9.88 3.88 2.32
CA ILE A 78 -8.71 3.41 3.06
C ILE A 78 -7.51 4.31 2.74
N ILE A 79 -6.65 4.53 3.73
CA ILE A 79 -5.40 5.27 3.54
C ILE A 79 -4.27 4.42 4.10
N PHE A 80 -3.23 4.22 3.29
CA PHE A 80 -2.06 3.42 3.65
C PHE A 80 -0.83 3.88 2.86
N GLN A 81 0.34 3.35 3.20
CA GLN A 81 1.56 3.55 2.44
C GLN A 81 2.22 2.21 2.15
N PRO A 82 2.30 1.77 0.89
CA PRO A 82 3.13 0.63 0.54
C PRO A 82 4.59 0.87 0.92
N LEU A 83 5.18 -0.08 1.63
CA LEU A 83 6.61 -0.17 1.90
C LEU A 83 7.19 -1.40 1.22
N ILE A 84 8.46 -1.29 0.82
CA ILE A 84 9.30 -2.42 0.42
C ILE A 84 10.59 -2.35 1.22
N ALA A 85 10.84 -3.33 2.08
CA ALA A 85 12.11 -3.47 2.79
C ALA A 85 13.18 -4.10 1.90
N ASN A 86 14.45 -3.91 2.29
CA ASN A 86 15.63 -4.43 1.58
C ASN A 86 15.75 -3.94 0.13
N TRP A 87 15.30 -2.70 -0.10
CA TRP A 87 15.37 -2.06 -1.40
C TRP A 87 16.83 -1.83 -1.80
N TYR A 88 17.21 -2.27 -3.00
CA TYR A 88 18.55 -2.08 -3.54
C TYR A 88 18.63 -0.80 -4.37
N GLU A 89 19.79 -0.15 -4.40
CA GLU A 89 19.97 1.11 -5.16
C GLU A 89 19.69 0.96 -6.66
N GLY A 90 19.94 -0.23 -7.22
CA GLY A 90 19.63 -0.54 -8.62
C GLY A 90 18.16 -0.90 -8.89
N ASP A 91 17.32 -1.07 -7.87
CA ASP A 91 15.89 -1.30 -8.05
C ASP A 91 15.21 0.01 -8.46
N MET A 92 14.21 -0.06 -9.33
CA MET A 92 13.56 1.13 -9.89
C MET A 92 12.05 1.02 -9.91
N VAL A 93 11.36 1.96 -9.24
CA VAL A 93 9.91 2.12 -9.39
C VAL A 93 9.57 2.50 -10.83
N ILE A 94 8.64 1.76 -11.42
CA ILE A 94 8.09 2.04 -12.73
C ILE A 94 6.86 2.91 -12.58
N GLY A 95 6.97 4.14 -13.09
CA GLY A 95 5.86 5.06 -13.19
C GLY A 95 4.98 4.80 -14.40
N THR A 96 3.87 5.53 -14.50
CA THR A 96 3.04 5.56 -15.71
C THR A 96 3.66 6.52 -16.73
N PRO A 97 3.71 6.17 -18.03
CA PRO A 97 4.23 7.06 -19.08
C PRO A 97 3.55 8.43 -19.12
N ASP A 98 2.29 8.49 -18.71
CA ASP A 98 1.44 9.68 -18.79
C ASP A 98 1.61 10.65 -17.61
N THR A 99 2.47 10.34 -16.64
CA THR A 99 2.82 11.33 -15.63
C THR A 99 3.90 12.25 -16.20
N PRO A 100 3.71 13.59 -16.20
CA PRO A 100 4.71 14.54 -16.67
C PRO A 100 6.00 14.55 -15.84
N MET A 101 6.12 13.67 -14.84
CA MET A 101 7.26 13.52 -13.96
C MET A 101 7.77 12.09 -14.03
N ASN A 102 9.06 11.94 -14.35
CA ASN A 102 9.76 10.71 -14.74
C ASN A 102 9.74 9.54 -13.72
N ARG A 103 8.88 9.55 -12.69
CA ARG A 103 8.75 8.51 -11.64
C ARG A 103 7.36 8.51 -10.96
N GLY A 104 6.35 9.15 -11.55
CA GLY A 104 5.01 9.25 -10.97
C GLY A 104 4.20 7.97 -11.12
N ILE A 105 3.41 7.62 -10.10
CA ILE A 105 2.50 6.47 -10.11
C ILE A 105 1.07 6.96 -10.35
N GLY A 106 0.55 6.64 -11.53
CA GLY A 106 -0.83 6.87 -11.93
C GLY A 106 -1.12 8.29 -12.40
N PRO A 107 -2.29 8.47 -13.05
CA PRO A 107 -2.68 9.76 -13.58
C PRO A 107 -2.90 10.77 -12.46
N LEU A 108 -2.74 12.04 -12.82
CA LEU A 108 -3.17 13.15 -12.00
C LEU A 108 -4.70 13.23 -12.05
N GLY A 109 -5.32 13.61 -10.95
CA GLY A 109 -6.76 13.87 -10.90
C GLY A 109 -7.49 13.16 -9.77
N SER A 110 -8.82 13.19 -9.87
CA SER A 110 -9.75 12.39 -9.08
C SER A 110 -10.67 11.59 -10.01
N ASN A 111 -11.62 10.85 -9.44
CA ASN A 111 -12.74 10.25 -10.19
C ASN A 111 -13.56 11.26 -11.02
N SER A 112 -13.43 12.56 -10.76
CA SER A 112 -14.23 13.63 -11.36
C SER A 112 -13.43 14.58 -12.24
N SER A 113 -12.14 14.33 -12.45
CA SER A 113 -11.28 15.21 -13.23
C SER A 113 -11.20 14.75 -14.69
N THR A 114 -10.74 15.66 -15.54
CA THR A 114 -10.34 15.37 -16.92
C THR A 114 -8.87 15.73 -17.07
N PRO A 115 -7.95 14.77 -17.32
CA PRO A 115 -8.20 13.33 -17.39
C PRO A 115 -8.59 12.73 -16.02
N PRO A 116 -9.23 11.56 -15.98
CA PRO A 116 -9.56 10.89 -14.72
C PRO A 116 -8.32 10.48 -13.93
N GLY A 117 -8.38 10.62 -12.61
CA GLY A 117 -7.30 10.27 -11.68
C GLY A 117 -7.23 8.80 -11.25
N TYR A 118 -7.99 7.92 -11.91
CA TYR A 118 -7.98 6.47 -11.72
C TYR A 118 -7.37 5.75 -12.92
N VAL A 119 -7.00 4.49 -12.72
CA VAL A 119 -6.65 3.55 -13.79
C VAL A 119 -7.59 2.34 -13.82
N PRO A 120 -7.81 1.72 -15.00
CA PRO A 120 -8.47 0.42 -15.06
C PRO A 120 -7.60 -0.66 -14.42
N ASP A 121 -8.22 -1.71 -13.87
CA ASP A 121 -7.49 -2.89 -13.38
C ASP A 121 -7.07 -3.82 -14.53
N VAL A 122 -6.07 -3.40 -15.29
CA VAL A 122 -5.48 -4.16 -16.39
C VAL A 122 -3.95 -4.12 -16.31
N PRO A 123 -3.22 -5.02 -16.97
CA PRO A 123 -1.76 -5.06 -16.89
C PRO A 123 -1.12 -3.76 -17.38
N GLY A 124 0.00 -3.35 -16.76
CA GLY A 124 0.76 -2.19 -17.22
C GLY A 124 0.20 -0.82 -16.82
N THR A 125 -0.94 -0.77 -16.13
CA THR A 125 -1.50 0.46 -15.56
C THR A 125 -1.28 0.51 -14.06
N TYR A 126 -0.84 1.66 -13.56
CA TYR A 126 -0.49 1.86 -12.15
C TYR A 126 -1.16 3.08 -11.58
N GLY A 127 -1.38 3.10 -10.28
CA GLY A 127 -2.14 4.11 -9.58
C GLY A 127 -3.33 3.52 -8.84
N ARG A 128 -4.26 4.40 -8.50
CA ARG A 128 -5.51 4.02 -7.82
C ARG A 128 -6.45 3.40 -8.83
N ILE A 129 -6.94 2.21 -8.49
CA ILE A 129 -7.81 1.45 -9.38
C ILE A 129 -9.21 2.06 -9.35
N VAL A 130 -9.88 2.08 -10.50
CA VAL A 130 -11.27 2.49 -10.62
C VAL A 130 -12.18 1.59 -9.77
N PRO A 131 -13.14 2.13 -8.99
CA PRO A 131 -13.57 3.53 -8.81
C PRO A 131 -12.94 4.27 -7.61
N TRP A 132 -11.80 3.82 -7.09
CA TRP A 132 -11.26 4.29 -5.81
C TRP A 132 -10.25 5.46 -5.89
N ALA A 133 -10.34 6.32 -6.90
CA ALA A 133 -9.52 7.53 -7.01
C ALA A 133 -10.25 8.82 -6.60
N GLY A 134 -11.05 8.79 -5.55
CA GLY A 134 -11.89 9.92 -5.14
C GLY A 134 -11.12 11.18 -4.72
N ALA A 135 -9.93 11.02 -4.13
CA ALA A 135 -9.08 12.16 -3.78
C ALA A 135 -8.38 12.75 -5.02
N ASN A 136 -8.18 14.07 -5.07
CA ASN A 136 -7.50 14.69 -6.20
C ASN A 136 -5.97 14.64 -6.04
N THR A 137 -5.26 14.13 -7.06
CA THR A 137 -3.82 14.29 -7.22
C THR A 137 -3.52 15.35 -8.29
N THR A 138 -2.40 16.04 -8.17
CA THR A 138 -1.95 17.14 -9.02
C THR A 138 -0.45 17.00 -9.27
N THR A 139 0.11 17.89 -10.08
CA THR A 139 1.56 17.95 -10.30
C THR A 139 2.37 18.20 -9.03
N SER A 140 1.76 18.75 -7.97
CA SER A 140 2.45 19.00 -6.70
C SER A 140 2.30 17.87 -5.67
N ASN A 141 1.29 17.01 -5.78
CA ASN A 141 0.97 15.99 -4.75
C ASN A 141 0.69 14.57 -5.31
N TYR A 142 1.19 14.26 -6.50
CA TYR A 142 1.13 12.92 -7.12
C TYR A 142 1.89 11.86 -6.31
N TYR A 143 1.61 10.58 -6.55
CA TYR A 143 2.29 9.47 -5.87
C TYR A 143 3.62 9.11 -6.53
N ARG A 144 4.62 8.76 -5.73
CA ARG A 144 5.93 8.28 -6.21
C ARG A 144 6.60 7.39 -5.17
N GLY A 145 7.69 6.75 -5.61
CA GLY A 145 8.66 6.12 -4.72
C GLY A 145 9.56 7.14 -4.01
N HIS A 146 9.76 6.93 -2.70
CA HIS A 146 10.72 7.61 -1.84
C HIS A 146 11.66 6.56 -1.25
N ILE A 147 12.96 6.75 -1.41
CA ILE A 147 13.98 5.85 -0.85
C ILE A 147 14.41 6.40 0.51
N HIS A 148 14.40 5.56 1.53
CA HIS A 148 14.82 5.89 2.89
C HIS A 148 15.90 4.92 3.35
N ILE A 149 17.03 5.46 3.80
CA ILE A 149 18.16 4.66 4.27
C ILE A 149 18.08 4.59 5.79
N ASN A 150 17.96 3.36 6.32
CA ASN A 150 17.95 3.09 7.75
C ASN A 150 16.99 3.99 8.57
N PRO A 151 15.72 4.17 8.16
CA PRO A 151 14.81 5.10 8.84
C PRO A 151 14.34 4.61 10.22
N ASP A 152 14.50 3.32 10.50
CA ASP A 152 14.07 2.65 11.73
C ASP A 152 15.26 2.17 12.60
N GLY A 153 16.50 2.45 12.19
CA GLY A 153 17.70 2.01 12.90
C GLY A 153 18.12 0.56 12.63
N THR A 154 17.44 -0.18 11.76
CA THR A 154 17.73 -1.61 11.45
C THR A 154 18.88 -1.83 10.46
N GLY A 155 19.34 -0.78 9.78
CA GLY A 155 20.33 -0.84 8.71
C GLY A 155 19.74 -1.13 7.32
N SER A 156 18.43 -1.37 7.21
CA SER A 156 17.78 -1.64 5.92
C SER A 156 17.43 -0.38 5.14
N THR A 157 17.45 -0.50 3.82
CA THR A 157 16.94 0.53 2.90
C THR A 157 15.50 0.19 2.53
N TYR A 158 14.64 1.20 2.52
CA TYR A 158 13.22 1.07 2.24
C TYR A 158 12.82 1.88 1.01
N LEU A 159 11.96 1.31 0.18
CA LEU A 159 11.11 2.08 -0.72
C LEU A 159 9.78 2.35 -0.02
N ARG A 160 9.30 3.59 -0.11
CA ARG A 160 7.95 3.97 0.31
C ARG A 160 7.18 4.61 -0.83
N ILE A 161 5.95 4.18 -1.04
CA ILE A 161 5.01 4.86 -1.94
C ILE A 161 4.15 5.84 -1.13
N ALA A 162 4.31 7.13 -1.43
CA ALA A 162 3.61 8.24 -0.79
C ALA A 162 3.43 9.41 -1.76
N ARG A 163 2.69 10.46 -1.38
CA ARG A 163 2.65 11.69 -2.18
C ARG A 163 4.05 12.32 -2.31
N ASN A 164 4.31 13.02 -3.41
CA ASN A 164 5.62 13.61 -3.70
C ASN A 164 6.03 14.69 -2.71
N ASP A 165 5.07 15.41 -2.12
CA ASP A 165 5.30 16.44 -1.10
C ASP A 165 5.63 15.86 0.29
N VAL A 166 5.57 14.53 0.45
CA VAL A 166 5.80 13.83 1.73
C VAL A 166 7.19 13.21 1.70
N THR A 167 8.19 14.00 2.08
CA THR A 167 9.60 13.59 2.03
C THR A 167 10.09 12.95 3.32
N ASN A 168 9.54 13.32 4.48
CA ASN A 168 9.95 12.76 5.78
C ASN A 168 9.47 11.32 5.95
N TRP A 169 10.21 10.51 6.71
CA TRP A 169 9.77 9.17 7.10
C TRP A 169 8.45 9.21 7.90
N ILE A 170 7.74 8.08 7.94
CA ILE A 170 6.48 7.97 8.68
C ILE A 170 6.75 8.24 10.17
N GLY A 171 5.93 9.11 10.78
CA GLY A 171 6.09 9.50 12.18
C GLY A 171 7.12 10.60 12.43
N VAL A 172 7.90 11.02 11.41
CA VAL A 172 8.96 12.02 11.57
C VAL A 172 8.50 13.42 11.14
N GLY A 173 8.48 14.36 12.08
CA GLY A 173 8.18 15.78 11.83
C GLY A 173 6.96 16.29 12.62
N PRO A 174 6.46 17.50 12.30
CA PRO A 174 5.25 18.05 12.94
C PRO A 174 4.00 17.25 12.59
N SER A 175 3.14 17.00 13.57
CA SER A 175 1.84 16.33 13.41
C SER A 175 0.72 17.27 12.98
N SER A 176 0.86 18.57 13.22
CA SER A 176 -0.18 19.58 12.98
C SER A 176 0.35 20.82 12.26
N GLY A 177 -0.55 21.59 11.67
CA GLY A 177 -0.25 22.86 10.98
C GLY A 177 0.15 22.69 9.51
N SER A 178 0.53 23.79 8.86
CA SER A 178 0.95 23.81 7.45
C SER A 178 2.23 23.00 7.18
N GLY A 179 3.02 22.73 8.23
CA GLY A 179 4.20 21.87 8.19
C GLY A 179 3.95 20.43 8.64
N ALA A 180 2.69 19.97 8.68
CA ALA A 180 2.32 18.61 9.11
C ALA A 180 2.79 17.53 8.12
N ALA A 181 4.11 17.39 7.99
CA ALA A 181 4.80 16.47 7.11
C ALA A 181 5.14 15.14 7.79
N ASN A 182 4.73 14.94 9.05
CA ASN A 182 5.00 13.69 9.75
C ASN A 182 4.18 12.50 9.28
N ASN A 183 3.31 12.73 8.29
CA ASN A 183 2.69 11.67 7.53
C ASN A 183 1.81 10.74 8.40
N THR A 184 1.43 11.23 9.59
CA THR A 184 0.44 10.64 10.52
C THR A 184 -0.86 11.45 10.56
N SER A 185 -1.08 12.37 9.61
CA SER A 185 -2.33 13.15 9.45
C SER A 185 -3.24 12.67 8.29
N GLY A 186 -2.77 11.75 7.46
CA GLY A 186 -3.59 10.93 6.55
C GLY A 186 -3.51 11.46 5.12
N GLY A 187 -3.11 12.73 4.99
CA GLY A 187 -2.93 13.36 3.70
C GLY A 187 -1.80 12.76 2.87
N GLY A 188 -0.75 12.21 3.51
CA GLY A 188 0.47 11.84 2.81
C GLY A 188 0.52 10.44 2.18
N GLY A 189 -0.40 9.56 2.58
CA GLY A 189 -0.50 8.20 2.05
C GLY A 189 -1.19 8.10 0.70
N VAL A 190 -1.29 6.87 0.21
CA VAL A 190 -2.17 6.51 -0.90
C VAL A 190 -3.60 6.58 -0.38
N ILE A 191 -4.36 7.57 -0.84
CA ILE A 191 -5.75 7.78 -0.45
C ILE A 191 -6.61 7.07 -1.50
N VAL A 192 -7.13 5.92 -1.10
CA VAL A 192 -8.09 5.13 -1.86
C VAL A 192 -9.47 5.49 -1.34
N ALA A 193 -10.30 6.08 -2.18
CA ALA A 193 -11.64 6.48 -1.79
C ALA A 193 -12.60 6.39 -2.97
N GLN A 194 -13.81 5.91 -2.72
CA GLN A 194 -14.87 5.96 -3.70
C GLN A 194 -15.77 7.17 -3.45
N GLY A 195 -16.39 7.70 -4.50
CA GLY A 195 -17.42 8.72 -4.37
C GLY A 195 -18.73 8.12 -3.82
N THR A 196 -19.46 8.91 -3.03
CA THR A 196 -20.82 8.57 -2.56
C THR A 196 -21.83 8.66 -3.70
N ILE A 197 -22.81 7.75 -3.76
CA ILE A 197 -23.95 7.88 -4.69
C ILE A 197 -24.97 8.90 -4.14
N GLY A 198 -25.49 9.78 -5.00
CA GLY A 198 -26.78 10.46 -4.75
C GLY A 198 -26.76 11.97 -4.59
N VAL A 199 -25.64 12.60 -4.21
CA VAL A 199 -25.56 14.07 -4.12
C VAL A 199 -24.38 14.58 -4.92
N GLY A 200 -24.67 15.20 -6.06
CA GLY A 200 -23.67 15.89 -6.88
C GLY A 200 -22.56 14.98 -7.42
N ARG A 201 -22.84 13.69 -7.65
CA ARG A 201 -21.94 12.77 -8.36
C ARG A 201 -22.08 13.02 -9.87
N PRO A 202 -21.10 13.64 -10.55
CA PRO A 202 -21.08 13.71 -12.00
C PRO A 202 -21.32 12.34 -12.62
N THR A 203 -22.02 12.32 -13.75
CA THR A 203 -22.20 11.12 -14.58
C THR A 203 -20.88 10.46 -15.00
N GLN A 204 -19.78 11.22 -14.94
CA GLN A 204 -18.43 10.76 -15.22
C GLN A 204 -17.85 9.84 -14.13
N PHE A 205 -18.45 9.78 -12.93
CA PHE A 205 -17.95 8.86 -11.91
C PHE A 205 -18.23 7.40 -12.31
N PRO A 206 -17.23 6.53 -12.24
CA PRO A 206 -17.42 5.09 -12.41
C PRO A 206 -18.36 4.54 -11.33
N PRO A 207 -19.29 3.61 -11.66
CA PRO A 207 -20.25 3.03 -10.72
C PRO A 207 -19.61 2.65 -9.38
N GLN A 208 -20.35 2.81 -8.29
CA GLN A 208 -19.91 2.32 -7.00
C GLN A 208 -19.74 0.81 -7.08
N ASN A 209 -18.59 0.33 -6.62
CA ASN A 209 -18.31 -1.08 -6.42
C ASN A 209 -18.78 -1.45 -5.00
N ASN A 210 -19.55 -2.54 -4.91
CA ASN A 210 -20.15 -3.07 -3.67
C ASN A 210 -19.52 -4.40 -3.24
N ASP A 211 -18.49 -4.84 -3.95
CA ASP A 211 -17.72 -6.01 -3.58
C ASP A 211 -17.15 -5.76 -2.18
N LEU A 212 -17.11 -6.83 -1.40
CA LEU A 212 -16.62 -6.81 -0.03
C LEU A 212 -15.30 -7.55 0.10
N THR A 213 -14.89 -8.31 -0.90
CA THR A 213 -13.72 -9.18 -0.85
C THR A 213 -12.90 -9.03 -2.11
N ASP A 214 -11.59 -9.19 -1.97
CA ASP A 214 -10.62 -9.19 -3.07
C ASP A 214 -10.66 -7.94 -3.94
N ILE A 215 -10.87 -6.79 -3.30
CA ILE A 215 -11.02 -5.49 -3.96
C ILE A 215 -9.63 -4.92 -4.28
N SER A 216 -9.22 -4.95 -5.54
CA SER A 216 -7.98 -4.34 -6.03
C SER A 216 -8.09 -2.81 -6.01
N VAL A 217 -7.38 -2.14 -5.11
CA VAL A 217 -7.55 -0.69 -4.88
C VAL A 217 -6.40 0.18 -5.38
N PHE A 218 -5.20 -0.39 -5.49
CA PHE A 218 -4.01 0.33 -5.91
C PHE A 218 -3.00 -0.62 -6.54
N LYS A 219 -2.31 -0.18 -7.59
CA LYS A 219 -1.23 -0.92 -8.24
C LYS A 219 0.00 -0.07 -8.46
N PHE A 220 1.16 -0.68 -8.39
CA PHE A 220 2.41 -0.10 -8.84
C PHE A 220 3.34 -1.20 -9.36
N SER A 221 4.48 -0.81 -9.93
CA SER A 221 5.44 -1.76 -10.46
C SER A 221 6.86 -1.29 -10.18
N PHE A 222 7.80 -2.22 -10.17
CA PHE A 222 9.22 -1.94 -10.13
C PHE A 222 10.02 -2.92 -10.98
N LEU A 223 11.23 -2.50 -11.37
CA LEU A 223 12.26 -3.36 -11.93
C LEU A 223 13.21 -3.80 -10.82
N VAL A 224 13.50 -5.10 -10.78
CA VAL A 224 14.57 -5.66 -9.96
C VAL A 224 15.90 -5.27 -10.59
N GLY A 225 16.76 -4.60 -9.83
CA GLY A 225 18.07 -4.14 -10.26
C GLY A 225 19.03 -5.30 -10.53
N ALA A 226 20.18 -4.96 -11.14
CA ALA A 226 21.22 -5.91 -11.53
C ALA A 226 22.02 -6.56 -10.37
N SER A 227 21.51 -6.51 -9.12
CA SER A 227 22.22 -7.10 -7.98
C SER A 227 22.35 -8.62 -8.14
N THR A 228 23.53 -9.15 -7.83
CA THR A 228 23.82 -10.59 -7.81
C THR A 228 23.59 -11.23 -6.45
N GLU A 229 23.13 -10.47 -5.46
CA GLU A 229 22.87 -10.98 -4.12
C GLU A 229 21.44 -11.46 -3.97
N ALA A 230 21.27 -12.64 -3.36
CA ALA A 230 19.97 -13.15 -2.99
C ALA A 230 19.39 -12.27 -1.87
N ARG A 231 18.14 -11.83 -2.02
CA ARG A 231 17.45 -11.04 -0.99
C ARG A 231 15.94 -11.18 -1.11
N ASP A 232 15.27 -10.93 0.00
CA ASP A 232 13.81 -10.87 0.06
C ASP A 232 13.37 -9.42 0.11
N LEU A 233 12.60 -9.00 -0.89
CA LEU A 233 11.88 -7.73 -0.87
C LEU A 233 10.54 -7.96 -0.17
N LEU A 234 10.45 -7.54 1.10
CA LEU A 234 9.22 -7.63 1.89
C LEU A 234 8.32 -6.43 1.61
N ILE A 235 7.11 -6.68 1.13
CA ILE A 235 6.13 -5.67 0.74
C ILE A 235 4.98 -5.68 1.73
N TYR A 236 4.73 -4.55 2.38
CA TYR A 236 3.75 -4.47 3.46
C TYR A 236 3.17 -3.05 3.62
N PRO A 237 2.00 -2.90 4.26
CA PRO A 237 1.44 -1.58 4.52
C PRO A 237 2.14 -0.95 5.73
N ALA A 238 2.72 0.23 5.55
CA ALA A 238 2.95 1.12 6.67
C ALA A 238 1.59 1.57 7.24
N MET A 239 1.38 1.27 8.52
CA MET A 239 0.15 1.64 9.21
C MET A 239 0.16 3.13 9.55
N PHE A 240 -1.04 3.70 9.46
CA PHE A 240 -1.33 5.10 9.65
C PHE A 240 -2.10 5.31 10.96
N PHE A 241 -1.84 6.41 11.69
CA PHE A 241 -2.59 6.79 12.89
C PHE A 241 -3.60 7.91 12.54
N PRO A 242 -4.92 7.71 12.57
CA PRO A 242 -5.84 8.84 12.55
C PRO A 242 -5.67 9.68 13.82
N GLN A 243 -5.44 10.99 13.65
CA GLN A 243 -5.38 11.93 14.76
C GLN A 243 -6.73 12.05 15.48
N GLY A 244 -6.75 11.55 16.70
CA GLY A 244 -7.52 12.07 17.82
C GLY A 244 -6.67 11.91 19.08
N PRO A 245 -6.91 12.70 20.15
CA PRO A 245 -6.33 12.41 21.46
C PRO A 245 -6.96 11.12 21.97
N ILE A 246 -6.41 9.97 21.60
CA ILE A 246 -6.76 8.69 22.21
C ILE A 246 -5.78 8.49 23.37
N PRO A 247 -6.26 8.53 24.63
CA PRO A 247 -5.42 8.22 25.78
C PRO A 247 -5.25 6.70 25.87
N ASP A 248 -4.01 6.22 25.73
CA ASP A 248 -3.50 4.84 25.95
C ASP A 248 -3.91 3.70 24.98
N PRO A 249 -3.04 2.68 24.75
CA PRO A 249 -1.62 2.67 24.35
C PRO A 249 -1.50 2.37 22.81
N PRO A 250 -0.31 2.14 22.20
CA PRO A 250 -0.07 2.33 20.76
C PRO A 250 -0.60 1.18 19.90
N GLN A 251 -1.92 1.12 19.70
CA GLN A 251 -2.50 0.25 18.69
C GLN A 251 -2.38 0.96 17.34
N GLN A 252 -1.35 0.56 16.59
CA GLN A 252 -1.16 0.89 15.18
C GLN A 252 -2.37 0.35 14.41
N GLN A 253 -3.43 1.15 14.25
CA GLN A 253 -4.66 0.73 13.59
C GLN A 253 -5.00 1.74 12.50
N GLY A 254 -4.89 1.33 11.24
CA GLY A 254 -5.32 2.15 10.12
C GLY A 254 -6.83 2.36 10.13
N ASP A 255 -7.32 3.51 9.66
CA ASP A 255 -8.76 3.80 9.56
C ASP A 255 -9.28 3.34 8.19
N VAL A 256 -10.09 2.29 8.17
CA VAL A 256 -10.86 1.85 7.00
C VAL A 256 -12.31 2.24 7.21
N ARG A 257 -12.93 2.77 6.16
CA ARG A 257 -14.32 3.20 6.18
C ARG A 257 -15.11 2.43 5.15
N TRP A 258 -16.19 1.80 5.61
CA TRP A 258 -17.11 1.04 4.79
C TRP A 258 -18.46 1.75 4.74
N TYR A 259 -19.09 1.77 3.57
CA TYR A 259 -20.50 2.11 3.48
C TYR A 259 -21.32 1.04 4.21
N SER A 260 -22.31 1.41 5.00
CA SER A 260 -23.26 0.48 5.64
C SER A 260 -24.60 0.40 4.90
N GLN A 261 -24.84 1.32 3.96
CA GLN A 261 -26.04 1.36 3.14
C GLN A 261 -25.75 2.03 1.79
N PRO A 262 -26.58 1.80 0.75
CA PRO A 262 -26.53 2.55 -0.48
C PRO A 262 -26.69 4.06 -0.22
N ASN A 263 -25.98 4.90 -0.98
CA ASN A 263 -26.08 6.37 -0.94
C ASN A 263 -25.68 7.04 0.40
N GLN A 264 -25.01 6.32 1.30
CA GLN A 264 -24.55 6.90 2.56
C GLN A 264 -23.45 7.93 2.34
N THR A 265 -23.55 9.09 2.98
CA THR A 265 -22.50 10.13 2.95
C THR A 265 -21.31 9.77 3.86
N VAL A 266 -20.15 10.38 3.59
CA VAL A 266 -18.91 10.12 4.35
C VAL A 266 -19.06 10.29 5.87
N PRO A 267 -19.82 11.27 6.40
CA PRO A 267 -20.15 11.31 7.82
C PRO A 267 -21.11 10.16 8.16
N GLY A 268 -20.59 9.10 8.78
CA GLY A 268 -21.38 7.95 9.24
C GLY A 268 -20.92 6.59 8.71
N LEU A 269 -19.86 6.54 7.90
CA LEU A 269 -19.29 5.27 7.45
C LEU A 269 -18.92 4.37 8.63
N TYR A 270 -19.14 3.07 8.46
CA TYR A 270 -18.67 2.06 9.40
C TYR A 270 -17.14 2.10 9.45
N ARG A 271 -16.59 2.27 10.66
CA ARG A 271 -15.14 2.36 10.86
C ARG A 271 -14.60 1.01 11.30
N SER A 272 -13.56 0.57 10.64
CA SER A 272 -12.81 -0.64 10.94
C SER A 272 -11.32 -0.31 10.94
N SER A 273 -10.54 -1.09 11.66
CA SER A 273 -9.10 -1.20 11.42
C SER A 273 -8.80 -2.32 10.44
N PHE A 274 -7.57 -2.37 9.93
CA PHE A 274 -7.13 -3.46 9.07
C PHE A 274 -5.97 -4.26 9.68
N ILE A 275 -5.88 -5.53 9.32
CA ILE A 275 -4.66 -6.34 9.41
C ILE A 275 -3.95 -6.31 8.05
N GLY A 276 -2.63 -6.07 8.07
CA GLY A 276 -1.79 -6.15 6.88
C GLY A 276 -1.40 -7.60 6.61
N ILE A 277 -1.53 -8.04 5.36
CA ILE A 277 -0.97 -9.30 4.87
C ILE A 277 0.10 -8.96 3.84
N ASP A 278 1.32 -9.37 4.16
CA ASP A 278 2.51 -9.00 3.40
C ASP A 278 2.65 -9.86 2.13
N ALA A 279 3.44 -9.36 1.19
CA ALA A 279 3.93 -10.14 0.06
C ALA A 279 5.46 -10.14 0.02
N VAL A 280 6.05 -11.18 -0.58
CA VAL A 280 7.51 -11.34 -0.67
C VAL A 280 7.95 -11.57 -2.10
N VAL A 281 8.98 -10.86 -2.54
CA VAL A 281 9.71 -11.17 -3.76
C VAL A 281 11.08 -11.71 -3.41
N HIS A 282 11.31 -12.99 -3.69
CA HIS A 282 12.60 -13.65 -3.54
C HIS A 282 13.47 -13.33 -4.75
N VAL A 283 14.40 -12.40 -4.60
CA VAL A 283 15.36 -12.08 -5.66
C VAL A 283 16.41 -13.18 -5.69
N VAL A 284 16.42 -13.94 -6.77
CA VAL A 284 17.39 -15.02 -7.01
C VAL A 284 18.49 -14.47 -7.92
N PRO A 285 19.78 -14.62 -7.54
CA PRO A 285 20.88 -14.21 -8.40
C PRO A 285 20.77 -14.85 -9.79
N THR A 286 21.08 -14.09 -10.84
CA THR A 286 21.29 -14.70 -12.16
C THR A 286 22.33 -15.80 -11.97
N PRO A 287 22.08 -17.05 -12.42
CA PRO A 287 23.10 -18.08 -12.39
C PRO A 287 24.34 -17.47 -13.03
N SER A 288 25.44 -17.40 -12.28
CA SER A 288 26.70 -16.99 -12.86
C SER A 288 26.85 -17.91 -14.05
N THR A 289 26.83 -17.37 -15.27
CA THR A 289 27.22 -18.13 -16.44
C THR A 289 28.66 -18.50 -16.13
N VAL A 290 28.83 -19.69 -15.56
CA VAL A 290 30.13 -20.33 -15.45
C VAL A 290 30.49 -20.47 -16.90
N VAL A 291 31.26 -19.49 -17.39
CA VAL A 291 31.91 -19.58 -18.68
C VAL A 291 32.79 -20.80 -18.50
N LEU A 292 32.24 -21.94 -18.91
CA LEU A 292 32.98 -23.15 -19.16
C LEU A 292 33.90 -22.74 -20.29
N THR A 293 35.02 -22.10 -19.91
CA THR A 293 36.10 -21.78 -20.82
C THR A 293 36.41 -23.09 -21.50
N PRO A 294 36.06 -23.27 -22.79
CA PRO A 294 36.35 -24.52 -23.44
C PRO A 294 37.87 -24.62 -23.42
N VAL A 295 38.41 -25.53 -22.62
CA VAL A 295 39.81 -25.96 -22.69
C VAL A 295 39.95 -26.74 -24.00
N ALA A 296 39.77 -26.06 -25.12
CA ALA A 296 39.86 -26.58 -26.48
C ALA A 296 41.28 -26.38 -27.06
N SER A 297 42.25 -26.04 -26.22
CA SER A 297 43.65 -25.81 -26.59
C SER A 297 44.59 -26.82 -25.93
N LEU A 298 44.31 -28.12 -26.07
CA LEU A 298 45.33 -29.15 -25.82
C LEU A 298 45.15 -30.44 -26.65
N LEU A 299 44.81 -30.28 -27.93
CA LEU A 299 45.15 -31.28 -28.94
C LEU A 299 46.00 -30.62 -30.04
N LEU A 300 47.23 -30.26 -29.65
CA LEU A 300 48.36 -30.10 -30.57
C LEU A 300 48.57 -31.44 -31.31
N ARG A 301 47.86 -31.63 -32.42
CA ARG A 301 48.12 -32.73 -33.36
C ARG A 301 49.41 -32.39 -34.11
N ARG A 302 50.53 -32.83 -33.53
CA ARG A 302 51.89 -32.81 -34.10
C ARG A 302 51.89 -33.49 -35.47
N ARG A 303 51.75 -32.73 -36.55
CA ARG A 303 51.91 -33.23 -37.92
C ARG A 303 53.40 -33.43 -38.17
N ARG A 304 53.87 -34.69 -38.07
CA ARG A 304 55.21 -35.10 -38.51
C ARG A 304 55.32 -34.84 -40.01
N THR A 305 56.23 -33.96 -40.39
CA THR A 305 56.81 -33.89 -41.72
C THR A 305 57.73 -35.10 -41.90
N ASN A 306 57.37 -36.03 -42.77
CA ASN A 306 58.33 -36.97 -43.33
C ASN A 306 58.79 -36.39 -44.66
N GLY A 307 60.08 -36.05 -44.72
CA GLY A 307 60.78 -35.79 -45.97
C GLY A 307 60.87 -37.06 -46.80
N GLY A 308 60.74 -36.90 -48.12
CA GLY A 308 61.11 -37.88 -49.12
C GLY A 308 61.82 -37.13 -50.24
N ALA A 309 63.14 -37.29 -50.28
CA ALA A 309 64.00 -36.91 -51.39
C ALA A 309 64.06 -38.09 -52.38
N ALA A 310 63.84 -37.80 -53.67
CA ALA A 310 64.43 -38.42 -54.87
C ALA A 310 63.59 -37.99 -56.08
#